data_AF-A0A5C5VAA9-F1
#
_entry.id   AF-A0A5C5VAA9-F1
#
_cell.length_a   1.000
_cell.length_b   1.000
_cell.length_c   1.000
_cell.angle_alpha   90.00
_cell.angle_beta   90.00
_cell.angle_gamma   90.00
#
_symmetry.space_group_name_H-M   'P 1'
#
loop_
_entity.id
_entity.type
_entity.pdbx_description
1 polymer ?
#
loop_
_entity_poly.entity_id
_entity_poly.type
_entity_poly.pdbx_seq_one_letter_code
_entity_poly.pdbx_strand_id
1 'polypeptide(L)'
;MHKALDITVSRDDEGTIEDSAETKSSMVASSDETLDASPPSDDSKIADVEGLVYFTPPSGWRLLGLQELWNYRELIWTLAARDLQVRYRQTAVGVIWALLQPLAMMTIFTVMFRLMGREPVEEGVPYVVAVLCGLLPWQLFASTLSSASGSLVAHQNLITKVYFPRAVLPIASMAGGVVDFAIGFSLLVLAIAWYGITPSWTMLLIPAFSLLALIAALAAGFWLSALNAIYRDIGYVVPFVLQVGFFVSPVVYETDALIPPSYRLVYSLNPMVGVIDGLRWAALGHAPPAVLPMLISLGCLTLVLLGGLAYFRQVERHLADRI
;
A
#
# COMPACT_ATOMS: atom_id res chain seq x y z
N MET A 1 -55.14 46.21 28.72
CA MET A 1 -55.02 47.18 27.60
C MET A 1 -54.38 46.43 26.44
N HIS A 2 -55.17 45.75 25.61
CA HIS A 2 -55.64 46.24 24.29
C HIS A 2 -54.48 46.77 23.44
N LYS A 3 -54.19 46.26 22.23
CA LYS A 3 -55.13 46.08 21.12
C LYS A 3 -54.49 45.21 20.02
N ALA A 4 -55.28 44.27 19.49
CA ALA A 4 -55.11 43.64 18.18
C ALA A 4 -55.64 44.56 17.06
N LEU A 5 -55.31 44.28 15.80
CA LEU A 5 -56.07 44.60 14.56
C LEU A 5 -55.35 43.83 13.43
N ASP A 6 -55.91 42.73 12.94
CA ASP A 6 -56.94 42.61 11.88
C ASP A 6 -56.39 42.93 10.48
N ILE A 7 -56.21 41.90 9.63
CA ILE A 7 -57.18 41.35 8.65
C ILE A 7 -57.42 42.31 7.47
N THR A 8 -57.03 41.88 6.26
CA THR A 8 -57.97 41.89 5.13
C THR A 8 -57.57 40.86 4.08
N VAL A 9 -58.37 39.81 4.02
CA VAL A 9 -58.60 38.92 2.88
C VAL A 9 -59.67 39.57 1.99
N SER A 10 -59.49 39.47 0.67
CA SER A 10 -60.54 39.57 -0.37
C SER A 10 -60.22 38.40 -1.32
N ARG A 11 -60.99 37.31 -1.50
CA ARG A 11 -62.43 37.11 -1.82
C ARG A 11 -62.86 37.99 -3.00
N ASP A 12 -63.52 37.53 -4.05
CA ASP A 12 -64.14 36.25 -4.43
C ASP A 12 -64.22 36.25 -5.99
N ASP A 13 -64.43 35.07 -6.57
CA ASP A 13 -65.39 34.79 -7.67
C ASP A 13 -65.04 33.39 -8.20
N GLU A 14 -65.72 32.33 -7.73
CA GLU A 14 -67.07 31.86 -8.13
C GLU A 14 -66.93 30.66 -9.08
N GLY A 15 -67.69 29.60 -8.82
CA GLY A 15 -68.02 28.61 -9.86
C GLY A 15 -67.70 27.14 -9.59
N THR A 16 -68.34 26.58 -8.56
CA THR A 16 -69.16 25.35 -8.65
C THR A 16 -68.53 24.00 -9.03
N ILE A 17 -68.69 23.09 -8.07
CA ILE A 17 -68.54 21.64 -8.04
C ILE A 17 -69.62 20.98 -8.93
N GLU A 18 -69.27 20.03 -9.81
CA GLU A 18 -69.85 18.67 -9.84
C GLU A 18 -69.32 17.80 -11.00
N ASP A 19 -68.82 16.63 -10.61
CA ASP A 19 -69.06 15.30 -11.17
C ASP A 19 -69.06 15.09 -12.69
N SER A 20 -68.10 14.30 -13.16
CA SER A 20 -68.26 13.38 -14.30
C SER A 20 -67.07 12.43 -14.35
N ALA A 21 -67.19 11.33 -13.61
CA ALA A 21 -66.36 10.13 -13.69
C ALA A 21 -66.50 9.36 -15.03
N GLU A 22 -66.77 10.05 -16.15
CA GLU A 22 -67.17 9.44 -17.42
C GLU A 22 -66.43 10.03 -18.64
N THR A 23 -65.11 10.24 -18.55
CA THR A 23 -64.30 10.43 -19.78
C THR A 23 -62.87 9.91 -19.60
N LYS A 24 -62.73 8.71 -19.04
CA LYS A 24 -61.43 7.99 -19.01
C LYS A 24 -61.36 6.85 -20.03
N SER A 25 -62.28 6.83 -20.99
CA SER A 25 -62.47 5.72 -21.93
C SER A 25 -62.74 6.18 -23.36
N SER A 26 -61.89 7.04 -23.95
CA SER A 26 -61.89 7.26 -25.41
C SER A 26 -60.62 7.89 -26.02
N MET A 27 -59.49 7.91 -25.31
CA MET A 27 -58.19 8.25 -25.90
C MET A 27 -57.21 7.08 -25.75
N VAL A 28 -57.64 5.93 -26.27
CA VAL A 28 -56.77 4.83 -26.68
C VAL A 28 -56.91 4.74 -28.20
N ALA A 29 -56.07 5.47 -28.92
CA ALA A 29 -55.77 5.19 -30.32
C ALA A 29 -54.51 5.96 -30.72
N SER A 30 -53.53 5.22 -31.23
CA SER A 30 -52.39 5.69 -32.02
C SER A 30 -51.20 6.29 -31.27
N SER A 31 -50.36 5.41 -30.70
CA SER A 31 -48.90 5.49 -30.86
C SER A 31 -48.25 4.21 -30.29
N ASP A 32 -48.45 3.09 -30.99
CA ASP A 32 -47.54 1.94 -30.89
C ASP A 32 -46.25 2.31 -31.63
N GLU A 33 -45.33 2.98 -30.94
CA GLU A 33 -43.93 3.05 -31.35
C GLU A 33 -43.12 2.34 -30.26
N THR A 34 -43.13 1.02 -30.36
CA THR A 34 -42.20 0.17 -29.62
C THR A 34 -40.80 0.51 -30.11
N LEU A 35 -40.05 1.26 -29.30
CA LEU A 35 -38.61 1.41 -29.44
C LEU A 35 -37.99 0.03 -29.27
N ASP A 36 -37.81 -0.66 -30.39
CA ASP A 36 -37.05 -1.89 -30.55
C ASP A 36 -35.61 -1.63 -30.13
N ALA A 37 -35.29 -1.95 -28.88
CA ALA A 37 -33.92 -1.95 -28.35
C ALA A 37 -33.22 -3.29 -28.66
N SER A 38 -33.36 -3.77 -29.90
CA SER A 38 -32.47 -4.81 -30.42
C SER A 38 -31.09 -4.17 -30.68
N PRO A 39 -29.98 -4.75 -30.19
CA PRO A 39 -28.65 -4.27 -30.57
C PRO A 39 -28.53 -4.37 -32.09
N PRO A 40 -27.92 -3.37 -32.77
CA PRO A 40 -27.76 -3.42 -34.21
C PRO A 40 -26.96 -4.67 -34.57
N SER A 41 -27.60 -5.62 -35.24
CA SER A 41 -27.03 -6.91 -35.67
C SER A 41 -26.13 -6.79 -36.89
N ASP A 42 -25.47 -5.65 -37.05
CA ASP A 42 -24.62 -5.34 -38.20
C ASP A 42 -23.19 -5.01 -37.71
N ASP A 43 -22.45 -6.05 -37.35
CA ASP A 43 -21.02 -6.01 -37.01
C ASP A 43 -20.12 -5.50 -38.16
N SER A 44 -20.69 -5.20 -39.34
CA SER A 44 -19.95 -4.78 -40.53
C SER A 44 -19.69 -3.26 -40.63
N LYS A 45 -20.25 -2.44 -39.73
CA LYS A 45 -20.19 -0.96 -39.83
C LYS A 45 -19.39 -0.23 -38.76
N ILE A 46 -18.60 -0.93 -37.95
CA ILE A 46 -17.66 -0.30 -36.99
C ILE A 46 -16.20 -0.47 -37.45
N ALA A 47 -15.97 -0.68 -38.75
CA ALA A 47 -14.65 -0.58 -39.34
C ALA A 47 -14.47 0.81 -39.94
N ASP A 48 -13.31 1.43 -39.67
CA ASP A 48 -12.86 2.73 -40.17
C ASP A 48 -13.33 4.00 -39.45
N VAL A 49 -13.19 4.05 -38.13
CA VAL A 49 -12.80 5.32 -37.47
C VAL A 49 -11.29 5.29 -37.25
N GLU A 50 -10.57 5.85 -38.21
CA GLU A 50 -9.12 6.03 -38.19
C GLU A 50 -8.73 6.81 -36.91
N GLY A 51 -8.11 6.11 -35.94
CA GLY A 51 -7.65 6.71 -34.68
C GLY A 51 -8.21 6.11 -33.39
N LEU A 52 -9.10 5.12 -33.44
CA LEU A 52 -9.50 4.39 -32.23
C LEU A 52 -8.43 3.36 -31.83
N VAL A 53 -7.63 3.70 -30.83
CA VAL A 53 -6.75 2.74 -30.14
C VAL A 53 -7.63 1.86 -29.25
N TYR A 54 -8.00 0.67 -29.75
CA TYR A 54 -8.69 -0.34 -28.96
C TYR A 54 -7.73 -0.95 -27.93
N PHE A 55 -7.93 -0.64 -26.64
CA PHE A 55 -7.28 -1.38 -25.56
C PHE A 55 -8.02 -2.70 -25.35
N THR A 56 -7.67 -3.75 -26.10
CA THR A 56 -8.16 -5.10 -25.81
C THR A 56 -7.60 -5.58 -24.47
N PRO A 57 -8.42 -6.05 -23.52
CA PRO A 57 -7.92 -6.57 -22.25
C PRO A 57 -7.01 -7.79 -22.52
N PRO A 58 -5.80 -7.85 -21.94
CA PRO A 58 -4.87 -8.93 -22.24
C PRO A 58 -5.42 -10.28 -21.77
N SER A 59 -5.83 -11.11 -22.73
CA SER A 59 -6.27 -12.49 -22.52
C SER A 59 -5.05 -13.39 -22.26
N GLY A 60 -4.76 -13.70 -20.99
CA GLY A 60 -3.76 -14.74 -20.66
C GLY A 60 -3.21 -14.67 -19.24
N TRP A 61 -2.51 -15.72 -18.80
CA TRP A 61 -1.92 -15.91 -17.45
C TRP A 61 -0.65 -15.05 -17.18
N ARG A 62 -0.53 -13.84 -17.74
CA ARG A 62 0.56 -12.91 -17.42
C ARG A 62 0.36 -12.26 -16.04
N LEU A 63 1.01 -12.77 -15.00
CA LEU A 63 0.89 -12.31 -13.60
C LEU A 63 1.13 -10.79 -13.45
N LEU A 64 2.07 -10.25 -14.22
CA LEU A 64 2.28 -8.81 -14.39
C LEU A 64 2.50 -8.55 -15.89
N GLY A 65 1.73 -7.64 -16.48
CA GLY A 65 2.07 -7.06 -17.76
C GLY A 65 3.27 -6.12 -17.58
N LEU A 66 4.48 -6.64 -17.36
CA LEU A 66 5.67 -5.82 -17.07
C LEU A 66 5.92 -4.77 -18.17
N GLN A 67 5.65 -5.13 -19.42
CA GLN A 67 5.68 -4.21 -20.56
C GLN A 67 4.64 -3.09 -20.44
N GLU A 68 3.43 -3.43 -20.01
CA GLU A 68 2.37 -2.46 -19.79
C GLU A 68 2.74 -1.53 -18.64
N LEU A 69 3.22 -2.07 -17.52
CA LEU A 69 3.68 -1.29 -16.37
C LEU A 69 4.83 -0.33 -16.75
N TRP A 70 5.74 -0.76 -17.61
CA TRP A 70 6.82 0.08 -18.13
C TRP A 70 6.31 1.23 -19.01
N ASN A 71 5.23 1.00 -19.77
CA ASN A 71 4.57 2.06 -20.54
C ASN A 71 3.94 3.11 -19.62
N TYR A 72 3.42 2.71 -18.45
CA TYR A 72 2.84 3.61 -17.45
C TYR A 72 3.85 4.15 -16.42
N ARG A 73 5.17 4.08 -16.69
CA ARG A 73 6.21 4.60 -15.76
C ARG A 73 6.05 6.08 -15.43
N GLU A 74 5.58 6.89 -16.39
CA GLU A 74 5.34 8.32 -16.19
C GLU A 74 4.19 8.57 -15.22
N LEU A 75 3.15 7.72 -15.27
CA LEU A 75 2.05 7.76 -14.30
C LEU A 75 2.54 7.33 -12.92
N ILE A 76 3.34 6.26 -12.81
CA ILE A 76 3.97 5.84 -11.55
C ILE A 76 4.74 7.00 -10.94
N TRP A 77 5.55 7.69 -11.74
CA TRP A 77 6.34 8.84 -11.28
C TRP A 77 5.51 10.04 -10.89
N THR A 78 4.47 10.36 -11.64
CA THR A 78 3.56 11.47 -11.33
C THR A 78 2.83 11.22 -10.01
N LEU A 79 2.32 10.01 -9.79
CA LEU A 79 1.64 9.63 -8.56
C LEU A 79 2.60 9.61 -7.36
N ALA A 80 3.77 9.00 -7.52
CA ALA A 80 4.81 8.98 -6.49
C ALA A 80 5.25 10.39 -6.08
N ALA A 81 5.50 11.27 -7.07
CA ALA A 81 5.89 12.65 -6.83
C ALA A 81 4.78 13.43 -6.09
N ARG A 82 3.52 13.23 -6.49
CA ARG A 82 2.37 13.85 -5.82
C ARG A 82 2.25 13.38 -4.37
N ASP A 83 2.31 12.08 -4.14
CA ASP A 83 2.18 11.52 -2.80
C ASP A 83 3.34 11.97 -1.89
N LEU A 84 4.54 12.09 -2.44
CA LEU A 84 5.69 12.67 -1.75
C LEU A 84 5.48 14.16 -1.44
N GLN A 85 5.01 14.94 -2.41
CA GLN A 85 4.69 16.36 -2.19
C GLN A 85 3.63 16.55 -1.12
N VAL A 86 2.62 15.68 -1.03
CA VAL A 86 1.60 15.73 0.02
C VAL A 86 2.22 15.39 1.38
N ARG A 87 3.05 14.34 1.45
CA ARG A 87 3.71 13.91 2.69
C ARG A 87 4.71 14.94 3.22
N TYR A 88 5.48 15.60 2.35
CA TYR A 88 6.55 16.54 2.71
C TYR A 88 6.24 17.99 2.35
N ARG A 89 4.96 18.36 2.17
CA ARG A 89 4.53 19.71 1.73
C ARG A 89 5.05 20.84 2.61
N GLN A 90 5.34 20.54 3.87
CA GLN A 90 6.03 21.40 4.83
C GLN A 90 7.39 20.78 5.14
N THR A 91 8.34 20.97 4.22
CA THR A 91 9.59 20.19 4.07
C THR A 91 10.39 20.00 5.36
N ALA A 92 10.40 20.99 6.26
CA ALA A 92 11.07 20.86 7.56
C ALA A 92 10.37 19.84 8.48
N VAL A 93 9.04 19.91 8.59
CA VAL A 93 8.26 19.04 9.48
C VAL A 93 8.32 17.59 9.01
N GLY A 94 8.20 17.35 7.69
CA GLY A 94 8.22 16.00 7.14
C GLY A 94 9.57 15.29 7.32
N VAL A 95 10.68 15.97 7.05
CA VAL A 95 12.03 15.40 7.22
C VAL A 95 12.36 15.18 8.70
N ILE A 96 12.03 16.15 9.56
CA ILE A 96 12.20 15.99 11.01
C ILE A 96 11.39 14.80 11.50
N TRP A 97 10.15 14.63 11.03
CA TRP A 97 9.30 13.51 11.41
C TRP A 97 9.88 12.15 11.00
N ALA A 98 10.37 12.05 9.76
CA ALA A 98 11.02 10.83 9.26
C ALA A 98 12.27 10.43 10.06
N LEU A 99 13.01 11.39 10.62
CA LEU A 99 14.14 11.14 11.52
C LEU A 99 13.71 10.90 12.98
N LEU A 100 12.67 11.59 13.44
CA LEU A 100 12.21 11.54 14.82
C LEU A 100 11.76 10.12 15.19
N GLN A 101 11.04 9.44 14.30
CA GLN A 101 10.55 8.08 14.55
C GLN A 101 11.67 7.06 14.80
N PRO A 102 12.67 6.87 13.91
CA PRO A 102 13.76 5.94 14.16
C PRO A 102 14.62 6.36 15.35
N LEU A 103 14.88 7.66 15.55
CA LEU A 103 15.64 8.15 16.72
C LEU A 103 14.94 7.87 18.04
N ALA A 104 13.62 8.10 18.10
CA ALA A 104 12.82 7.84 19.29
C ALA A 104 12.82 6.34 19.62
N MET A 105 12.53 5.48 18.64
CA MET A 105 12.52 4.03 18.86
C MET A 105 13.91 3.50 19.26
N MET A 106 14.97 3.90 18.54
CA MET A 106 16.35 3.57 18.87
C MET A 106 16.70 3.97 20.30
N THR A 107 16.36 5.20 20.71
CA THR A 107 16.62 5.72 22.05
C THR A 107 15.85 4.92 23.11
N ILE A 108 14.56 4.67 22.88
CA ILE A 108 13.71 3.91 23.80
C ILE A 108 14.28 2.51 24.04
N PHE A 109 14.57 1.77 22.96
CA PHE A 109 15.10 0.41 23.10
C PHE A 109 16.49 0.39 23.72
N THR A 110 17.37 1.33 23.33
CA THR A 110 18.71 1.42 23.91
C THR A 110 18.65 1.67 25.40
N VAL A 111 17.83 2.63 25.85
CA VAL A 111 17.67 2.92 27.28
C VAL A 111 17.05 1.73 28.02
N MET A 112 16.05 1.08 27.41
CA MET A 112 15.38 -0.08 27.99
C MET A 112 16.35 -1.23 28.25
N PHE A 113 17.12 -1.67 27.25
CA PHE A 113 18.07 -2.79 27.43
C PHE A 113 19.26 -2.42 28.30
N ARG A 114 19.72 -1.17 28.22
CA ARG A 114 20.75 -0.67 29.13
C ARG A 114 20.32 -0.73 30.59
N LEU A 115 19.04 -0.43 30.88
CA LEU A 115 18.49 -0.54 32.23
C LEU A 115 18.31 -2.01 32.68
N MET A 116 18.01 -2.92 31.74
CA MET A 116 17.89 -4.35 32.02
C MET A 116 19.24 -5.06 32.21
N GLY A 117 20.36 -4.41 31.91
CA GLY A 117 21.72 -4.96 32.07
C GLY A 117 22.03 -6.13 31.14
N ARG A 118 21.25 -6.32 30.07
CA ARG A 118 21.47 -7.36 29.05
C ARG A 118 21.20 -6.75 27.68
N GLU A 119 22.19 -6.82 26.79
CA GLU A 119 22.05 -6.41 25.40
C GLU A 119 21.70 -7.64 24.56
N PRO A 120 20.59 -7.65 23.80
CA PRO A 120 20.15 -8.80 23.02
C PRO A 120 20.86 -8.88 21.65
N VAL A 121 22.17 -8.63 21.66
CA VAL A 121 23.06 -8.51 20.49
C VAL A 121 24.41 -9.15 20.83
N GLU A 122 25.16 -9.54 19.80
CA GLU A 122 26.52 -10.08 19.93
C GLU A 122 27.46 -9.12 20.69
N GLU A 123 28.41 -9.70 21.45
CA GLU A 123 29.37 -8.94 22.24
C GLU A 123 30.26 -8.06 21.36
N GLY A 124 30.38 -6.78 21.74
CA GLY A 124 31.26 -5.81 21.07
C GLY A 124 30.56 -4.92 20.05
N VAL A 125 29.28 -5.12 19.77
CA VAL A 125 28.49 -4.25 18.89
C VAL A 125 27.71 -3.21 19.71
N PRO A 126 27.86 -1.90 19.44
CA PRO A 126 27.00 -0.91 20.06
C PRO A 126 25.53 -1.16 19.70
N TYR A 127 24.70 -1.42 20.72
CA TYR A 127 23.28 -1.71 20.54
C TYR A 127 22.53 -0.67 19.68
N VAL A 128 22.94 0.60 19.76
CA VAL A 128 22.43 1.72 18.95
C VAL A 128 22.51 1.44 17.45
N VAL A 129 23.63 0.89 16.98
CA VAL A 129 23.83 0.58 15.55
C VAL A 129 23.07 -0.69 15.19
N ALA A 130 23.10 -1.71 16.05
CA ALA A 130 22.41 -2.97 15.83
C ALA A 130 20.88 -2.82 15.73
N VAL A 131 20.28 -1.98 16.58
CA VAL A 131 18.84 -1.71 16.54
C VAL A 131 18.46 -0.88 15.30
N LEU A 132 19.29 0.07 14.87
CA LEU A 132 19.05 0.79 13.61
C LEU A 132 19.08 -0.15 12.40
N CYS A 133 20.00 -1.12 12.38
CA CYS A 133 20.07 -2.14 11.31
C CYS A 133 18.79 -2.99 11.24
N GLY A 134 18.14 -3.28 12.37
CA GLY A 134 16.85 -3.97 12.39
C GLY A 134 15.67 -3.06 12.05
N LEU A 135 15.70 -1.82 12.57
CA LEU A 135 14.58 -0.90 12.54
C LEU A 135 14.34 -0.32 11.14
N LEU A 136 15.38 0.04 10.41
CA LEU A 136 15.26 0.65 9.08
C LEU A 136 14.58 -0.25 8.03
N PRO A 137 15.02 -1.51 7.80
CA PRO A 137 14.31 -2.40 6.87
C PRO A 137 12.88 -2.69 7.32
N TRP A 138 12.63 -2.80 8.63
CA TRP A 138 11.27 -2.96 9.14
C TRP A 138 10.40 -1.73 8.86
N GLN A 139 10.91 -0.53 9.07
CA GLN A 139 10.19 0.72 8.79
C GLN A 139 9.92 0.89 7.29
N LEU A 140 10.90 0.55 6.44
CA LEU A 140 10.71 0.50 4.99
C LEU A 140 9.57 -0.46 4.61
N PHE A 141 9.57 -1.67 5.18
CA PHE A 141 8.51 -2.65 4.96
C PHE A 141 7.15 -2.14 5.45
N ALA A 142 7.06 -1.68 6.69
CA ALA A 142 5.82 -1.27 7.33
C ALA A 142 5.19 -0.04 6.67
N SER A 143 5.99 0.98 6.36
CA SER A 143 5.53 2.20 5.69
C SER A 143 5.06 1.92 4.25
N THR A 144 5.79 1.08 3.52
CA THR A 144 5.45 0.68 2.16
C THR A 144 4.18 -0.18 2.16
N LEU A 145 4.07 -1.17 3.05
CA LEU A 145 2.90 -2.05 3.14
C LEU A 145 1.64 -1.25 3.50
N SER A 146 1.75 -0.34 4.47
CA SER A 146 0.63 0.51 4.88
C SER A 146 0.17 1.42 3.74
N SER A 147 1.11 2.09 3.04
CA SER A 147 0.81 2.97 1.91
C SER A 147 0.20 2.17 0.74
N ALA A 148 0.78 1.01 0.41
CA ALA A 148 0.30 0.12 -0.63
C ALA A 148 -1.12 -0.39 -0.34
N SER A 149 -1.38 -0.82 0.89
CA SER A 149 -2.70 -1.30 1.32
C SER A 149 -3.80 -0.23 1.19
N GLY A 150 -3.47 1.05 1.40
CA GLY A 150 -4.40 2.17 1.27
C GLY A 150 -4.55 2.70 -0.16
N SER A 151 -3.65 2.34 -1.07
CA SER A 151 -3.48 3.02 -2.37
C SER A 151 -4.71 2.97 -3.28
N LEU A 152 -5.41 1.83 -3.37
CA LEU A 152 -6.61 1.70 -4.21
C LEU A 152 -7.74 2.61 -3.70
N VAL A 153 -7.96 2.64 -2.40
CA VAL A 153 -9.00 3.47 -1.77
C VAL A 153 -8.65 4.95 -1.89
N ALA A 154 -7.39 5.33 -1.65
CA ALA A 154 -6.93 6.72 -1.75
C ALA A 154 -7.03 7.29 -3.17
N HIS A 155 -6.94 6.44 -4.20
CA HIS A 155 -7.01 6.84 -5.60
C HIS A 155 -8.31 6.39 -6.29
N GLN A 156 -9.38 6.12 -5.54
CA GLN A 156 -10.68 5.69 -6.07
C GLN A 156 -11.21 6.61 -7.19
N ASN A 157 -11.09 7.93 -7.02
CA ASN A 157 -11.51 8.92 -8.04
C ASN A 157 -10.74 8.82 -9.36
N LEU A 158 -9.50 8.32 -9.35
CA LEU A 158 -8.70 8.12 -10.56
C LEU A 158 -9.10 6.81 -11.25
N ILE A 159 -9.32 5.76 -10.45
CA ILE A 159 -9.72 4.43 -10.93
C ILE A 159 -11.06 4.49 -11.69
N THR A 160 -12.02 5.29 -11.23
CA THR A 160 -13.35 5.39 -11.85
C THR A 160 -13.38 6.26 -13.11
N LYS A 161 -12.36 7.08 -13.34
CA LYS A 161 -12.36 8.07 -14.43
C LYS A 161 -11.41 7.75 -15.58
N VAL A 162 -10.34 6.99 -15.32
CA VAL A 162 -9.28 6.72 -16.30
C VAL A 162 -8.92 5.25 -16.27
N TYR A 163 -8.82 4.63 -17.44
CA TYR A 163 -8.35 3.26 -17.56
C TYR A 163 -6.81 3.22 -17.49
N PHE A 164 -6.27 2.42 -16.57
CA PHE A 164 -4.85 2.07 -16.47
C PHE A 164 -4.70 0.78 -15.63
N PRO A 165 -3.57 0.07 -15.69
CA PRO A 165 -3.33 -1.11 -14.84
C PRO A 165 -3.28 -0.72 -13.36
N ARG A 166 -4.15 -1.29 -12.52
CA ARG A 166 -4.34 -0.83 -11.14
C ARG A 166 -3.13 -1.13 -10.25
N ALA A 167 -2.28 -2.08 -10.66
CA ALA A 167 -1.00 -2.40 -10.02
C ALA A 167 -0.04 -1.19 -9.97
N VAL A 168 -0.26 -0.15 -10.79
CA VAL A 168 0.49 1.12 -10.73
C VAL A 168 0.34 1.81 -9.37
N LEU A 169 -0.82 1.71 -8.70
CA LEU A 169 -1.09 2.44 -7.46
C LEU A 169 -0.29 1.88 -6.27
N PRO A 170 -0.32 0.57 -5.96
CA PRO A 170 0.52 0.02 -4.90
C PRO A 170 2.01 0.26 -5.16
N ILE A 171 2.44 0.19 -6.43
CA ILE A 171 3.84 0.41 -6.80
C ILE A 171 4.24 1.88 -6.61
N ALA A 172 3.45 2.84 -7.06
CA ALA A 172 3.74 4.26 -6.87
C ALA A 172 3.83 4.64 -5.38
N SER A 173 3.02 4.01 -4.53
CA SER A 173 2.97 4.29 -3.10
C SER A 173 4.25 3.94 -2.33
N MET A 174 5.17 3.15 -2.91
CA MET A 174 6.44 2.78 -2.25
C MET A 174 7.41 3.95 -2.10
N ALA A 175 7.27 4.99 -2.94
CA ALA A 175 8.24 6.08 -3.03
C ALA A 175 8.43 6.80 -1.69
N GLY A 176 7.35 6.96 -0.92
CA GLY A 176 7.43 7.54 0.43
C GLY A 176 8.30 6.71 1.37
N GLY A 177 8.10 5.39 1.41
CA GLY A 177 8.90 4.49 2.24
C GLY A 177 10.38 4.45 1.83
N VAL A 178 10.67 4.52 0.52
CA VAL A 178 12.04 4.59 0.01
C VAL A 178 12.74 5.88 0.46
N VAL A 179 12.05 7.02 0.42
CA VAL A 179 12.60 8.30 0.90
C VAL A 179 12.83 8.27 2.41
N ASP A 180 11.87 7.77 3.18
CA ASP A 180 12.02 7.59 4.64
C ASP A 180 13.22 6.68 4.96
N PHE A 181 13.38 5.58 4.23
CA PHE A 181 14.53 4.70 4.37
C PHE A 181 15.84 5.38 3.98
N ALA A 182 15.89 6.18 2.91
CA ALA A 182 17.11 6.89 2.52
C ALA A 182 17.53 7.90 3.60
N ILE A 183 16.57 8.60 4.20
CA ILE A 183 16.80 9.51 5.34
C ILE A 183 17.30 8.72 6.55
N GLY A 184 16.63 7.64 6.93
CA GLY A 184 17.06 6.79 8.04
C GLY A 184 18.40 6.07 7.80
N PHE A 185 18.70 5.70 6.56
CA PHE A 185 19.98 5.11 6.17
C PHE A 185 21.13 6.10 6.35
N SER A 186 20.92 7.38 6.07
CA SER A 186 21.93 8.42 6.36
C SER A 186 22.25 8.47 7.87
N LEU A 187 21.24 8.31 8.73
CA LEU A 187 21.43 8.22 10.18
C LEU A 187 22.24 6.96 10.58
N LEU A 188 21.98 5.81 9.95
CA LEU A 188 22.77 4.59 10.19
C LEU A 188 24.23 4.79 9.80
N VAL A 189 24.51 5.39 8.64
CA VAL A 189 25.89 5.69 8.20
C VAL A 189 26.59 6.60 9.20
N LEU A 190 25.92 7.65 9.68
CA LEU A 190 26.46 8.54 10.71
C LEU A 190 26.74 7.80 12.03
N ALA A 191 25.86 6.89 12.43
CA ALA A 191 26.07 6.07 13.63
C ALA A 191 27.28 5.14 13.49
N ILE A 192 27.41 4.42 12.37
CA ILE A 192 28.56 3.56 12.07
C ILE A 192 29.87 4.36 12.14
N ALA A 193 29.90 5.55 11.53
CA ALA A 193 31.06 6.43 11.56
C ALA A 193 31.38 6.96 12.97
N TRP A 194 30.36 7.34 13.74
CA TRP A 194 30.52 7.83 15.11
C TRP A 194 31.08 6.77 16.06
N TYR A 195 30.63 5.52 15.92
CA TYR A 195 31.10 4.41 16.75
C TYR A 195 32.40 3.75 16.23
N GLY A 196 32.97 4.25 15.14
CA GLY A 196 34.24 3.76 14.61
C GLY A 196 34.19 2.33 14.04
N ILE A 197 33.00 1.87 13.64
CA ILE A 197 32.84 0.53 13.03
C ILE A 197 33.38 0.59 11.61
N THR A 198 34.34 -0.29 11.29
CA THR A 198 34.96 -0.32 9.96
C THR A 198 33.95 -0.83 8.91
N PRO A 199 33.60 -0.03 7.88
CA PRO A 199 32.70 -0.47 6.84
C PRO A 199 33.30 -1.66 6.09
N SER A 200 32.56 -2.77 6.04
CA SER A 200 32.93 -3.94 5.24
C SER A 200 32.44 -3.77 3.79
N TRP A 201 33.04 -4.49 2.84
CA TRP A 201 32.55 -4.58 1.46
C TRP A 201 31.10 -5.06 1.38
N THR A 202 30.63 -5.80 2.40
CA THR A 202 29.25 -6.26 2.54
C THR A 202 28.24 -5.11 2.59
N MET A 203 28.64 -3.88 2.93
CA MET A 203 27.76 -2.72 2.97
C MET A 203 27.16 -2.39 1.59
N LEU A 204 27.82 -2.79 0.50
CA LEU A 204 27.30 -2.68 -0.86
C LEU A 204 26.09 -3.59 -1.12
N LEU A 205 25.82 -4.58 -0.25
CA LEU A 205 24.64 -5.44 -0.32
C LEU A 205 23.41 -4.83 0.36
N ILE A 206 23.56 -3.72 1.11
CA ILE A 206 22.41 -3.07 1.77
C ILE A 206 21.30 -2.72 0.76
N PRO A 207 21.58 -2.09 -0.40
CA PRO A 207 20.54 -1.84 -1.41
C PRO A 207 19.82 -3.10 -1.89
N ALA A 208 20.52 -4.24 -1.97
CA ALA A 208 19.91 -5.51 -2.36
C ALA A 208 18.92 -6.02 -1.30
N PHE A 209 19.29 -5.97 -0.01
CA PHE A 209 18.37 -6.33 1.09
C PHE A 209 17.22 -5.34 1.25
N SER A 210 17.46 -4.04 1.05
CA SER A 210 16.40 -3.03 1.01
C SER A 210 15.40 -3.29 -0.13
N LEU A 211 15.88 -3.74 -1.29
CA LEU A 211 15.02 -4.15 -2.40
C LEU A 211 14.19 -5.39 -2.02
N LEU A 212 14.75 -6.37 -1.31
CA LEU A 212 13.99 -7.51 -0.80
C LEU A 212 12.90 -7.07 0.21
N ALA A 213 13.19 -6.09 1.09
CA ALA A 213 12.18 -5.50 1.97
C ALA A 213 11.04 -4.85 1.20
N LEU A 214 11.34 -4.10 0.13
CA LEU A 214 10.35 -3.49 -0.75
C LEU A 214 9.50 -4.54 -1.46
N ILE A 215 10.12 -5.61 -1.99
CA ILE A 215 9.41 -6.71 -2.64
C ILE A 215 8.50 -7.41 -1.63
N ALA A 216 8.96 -7.64 -0.39
CA ALA A 216 8.13 -8.21 0.67
C ALA A 216 6.93 -7.33 1.01
N ALA A 217 7.14 -6.03 1.10
CA ALA A 217 6.08 -5.07 1.36
C ALA A 217 5.07 -5.02 0.21
N LEU A 218 5.52 -5.03 -1.04
CA LEU A 218 4.64 -5.09 -2.20
C LEU A 218 3.88 -6.42 -2.31
N ALA A 219 4.54 -7.54 -2.01
CA ALA A 219 3.94 -8.86 -2.05
C ALA A 219 2.71 -8.92 -1.14
N ALA A 220 2.85 -8.50 0.11
CA ALA A 220 1.73 -8.37 1.04
C ALA A 220 0.81 -7.20 0.67
N GLY A 221 1.34 -6.11 0.11
CA GLY A 221 0.60 -4.93 -0.32
C GLY A 221 -0.39 -5.21 -1.44
N PHE A 222 -0.07 -6.10 -2.38
CA PHE A 222 -1.00 -6.54 -3.42
C PHE A 222 -2.20 -7.28 -2.82
N TRP A 223 -1.99 -8.16 -1.83
CA TRP A 223 -3.09 -8.78 -1.10
C TRP A 223 -3.95 -7.74 -0.38
N LEU A 224 -3.31 -6.93 0.46
CA LEU A 224 -4.01 -6.03 1.37
C LEU A 224 -4.67 -4.86 0.65
N SER A 225 -4.10 -4.38 -0.46
CA SER A 225 -4.71 -3.32 -1.26
C SER A 225 -5.99 -3.77 -1.96
N ALA A 226 -5.98 -4.98 -2.52
CA ALA A 226 -7.18 -5.59 -3.11
C ALA A 226 -8.24 -5.86 -2.03
N LEU A 227 -7.84 -6.42 -0.89
CA LEU A 227 -8.75 -6.67 0.24
C LEU A 227 -9.35 -5.39 0.80
N ASN A 228 -8.53 -4.34 1.00
CA ASN A 228 -8.99 -3.06 1.55
C ASN A 228 -9.93 -2.31 0.60
N ALA A 229 -9.74 -2.47 -0.71
CA ALA A 229 -10.64 -1.91 -1.70
C ALA A 229 -12.05 -2.54 -1.66
N ILE A 230 -12.15 -3.82 -1.30
CA ILE A 230 -13.44 -4.52 -1.12
C ILE A 230 -13.99 -4.32 0.30
N TYR A 231 -13.12 -4.41 1.31
CA TYR A 231 -13.46 -4.38 2.73
C TYR A 231 -12.66 -3.27 3.42
N ARG A 232 -13.32 -2.13 3.66
CA ARG A 232 -12.68 -0.93 4.27
C ARG A 232 -12.10 -1.18 5.67
N ASP A 233 -12.59 -2.19 6.38
CA ASP A 233 -12.10 -2.53 7.73
C ASP A 233 -10.65 -3.02 7.73
N ILE A 234 -10.15 -3.53 6.60
CA ILE A 234 -8.76 -3.98 6.45
C ILE A 234 -7.79 -2.81 6.71
N GLY A 235 -8.19 -1.57 6.42
CA GLY A 235 -7.41 -0.37 6.74
C GLY A 235 -7.05 -0.27 8.23
N TYR A 236 -7.89 -0.76 9.14
CA TYR A 236 -7.61 -0.80 10.59
C TYR A 236 -6.81 -2.03 11.03
N VAL A 237 -6.96 -3.15 10.31
CA VAL A 237 -6.23 -4.40 10.59
C VAL A 237 -4.75 -4.26 10.27
N VAL A 238 -4.40 -3.55 9.20
CA VAL A 238 -3.02 -3.42 8.70
C VAL A 238 -2.06 -2.83 9.76
N PRO A 239 -2.37 -1.68 10.42
CA PRO A 239 -1.53 -1.16 11.50
C PRO A 239 -1.34 -2.14 12.65
N PHE A 240 -2.37 -2.88 13.03
CA PHE A 240 -2.29 -3.88 14.10
C PHE A 240 -1.38 -5.04 13.73
N VAL A 241 -1.53 -5.59 12.51
CA VAL A 241 -0.66 -6.67 12.01
C VAL A 241 0.80 -6.22 11.93
N LEU A 242 1.05 -4.98 11.49
CA LEU A 242 2.39 -4.40 11.50
C LEU A 242 2.93 -4.25 12.92
N GLN A 243 2.11 -3.82 13.88
CA GLN A 243 2.54 -3.71 15.27
C GLN A 243 2.94 -5.07 15.85
N VAL A 244 2.15 -6.13 15.61
CA VAL A 244 2.51 -7.49 16.03
C VAL A 244 3.75 -7.99 15.28
N GLY A 245 3.80 -7.76 13.97
CA GLY A 245 4.91 -8.20 13.12
C GLY A 245 6.26 -7.59 13.53
N PHE A 246 6.27 -6.38 14.08
CA PHE A 246 7.47 -5.75 14.62
C PHE A 246 8.12 -6.59 15.73
N PHE A 247 7.32 -7.13 16.66
CA PHE A 247 7.83 -7.94 17.78
C PHE A 247 8.16 -9.38 17.37
N VAL A 248 7.43 -9.90 16.38
CA VAL A 248 7.67 -11.25 15.82
C VAL A 248 8.91 -11.27 14.94
N SER A 249 9.38 -10.13 14.45
CA SER A 249 10.57 -10.03 13.59
C SER A 249 11.82 -9.66 14.41
N PRO A 250 13.05 -9.98 13.94
CA PRO A 250 14.28 -9.75 14.68
C PRO A 250 14.75 -8.30 14.57
N VAL A 251 13.84 -7.36 14.90
CA VAL A 251 14.07 -5.92 14.77
C VAL A 251 14.89 -5.41 15.96
N VAL A 252 14.46 -5.78 17.16
CA VAL A 252 14.98 -5.27 18.43
C VAL A 252 16.07 -6.17 19.02
N TYR A 253 16.12 -7.42 18.55
CA TYR A 253 17.03 -8.47 19.00
C TYR A 253 17.60 -9.22 17.80
N GLU A 254 18.73 -9.89 18.01
CA GLU A 254 19.31 -10.80 17.02
C GLU A 254 18.71 -12.20 17.12
N THR A 255 18.47 -12.83 15.97
CA THR A 255 17.91 -14.19 15.88
C THR A 255 18.79 -15.20 16.64
N ASP A 256 20.10 -15.09 16.51
CA ASP A 256 21.04 -16.01 17.15
C ASP A 256 21.15 -15.81 18.67
N ALA A 257 20.95 -14.58 19.15
CA ALA A 257 21.03 -14.23 20.56
C ALA A 257 19.81 -14.72 21.38
N LEU A 258 18.60 -14.67 20.78
CA LEU A 258 17.35 -14.96 21.51
C LEU A 258 16.72 -16.31 21.17
N ILE A 259 16.85 -16.80 19.92
CA ILE A 259 16.04 -17.93 19.43
C ILE A 259 16.83 -19.24 19.45
N PRO A 260 16.32 -20.28 20.17
CA PRO A 260 16.95 -21.59 20.21
C PRO A 260 17.04 -22.23 18.81
N PRO A 261 18.10 -23.02 18.51
CA PRO A 261 18.32 -23.61 17.19
C PRO A 261 17.13 -24.39 16.62
N SER A 262 16.36 -25.07 17.46
CA SER A 262 15.18 -25.86 17.08
C SER A 262 14.05 -25.04 16.46
N TYR A 263 13.90 -23.76 16.84
CA TYR A 263 12.82 -22.90 16.37
C TYR A 263 13.24 -21.98 15.22
N ARG A 264 14.55 -21.90 14.89
CA ARG A 264 15.06 -21.00 13.84
C ARG A 264 14.47 -21.29 12.46
N LEU A 265 14.18 -22.56 12.15
CA LEU A 265 13.55 -22.93 10.87
C LEU A 265 12.12 -22.41 10.76
N VAL A 266 11.31 -22.58 11.82
CA VAL A 266 9.94 -22.06 11.84
C VAL A 266 9.94 -20.54 11.84
N TYR A 267 10.87 -19.93 12.56
CA TYR A 267 11.04 -18.49 12.59
C TYR A 267 11.36 -17.93 11.19
N SER A 268 12.21 -18.63 10.42
CA SER A 268 12.60 -18.25 9.06
C SER A 268 11.46 -18.30 8.02
N LEU A 269 10.27 -18.79 8.37
CA LEU A 269 9.08 -18.66 7.52
C LEU A 269 8.64 -17.21 7.36
N ASN A 270 8.97 -16.34 8.32
CA ASN A 270 8.75 -14.91 8.18
C ASN A 270 9.79 -14.33 7.19
N PRO A 271 9.36 -13.79 6.03
CA PRO A 271 10.28 -13.31 5.02
C PRO A 271 11.15 -12.13 5.50
N MET A 272 10.68 -11.37 6.50
CA MET A 272 11.44 -10.25 7.06
C MET A 272 12.63 -10.70 7.90
N VAL A 273 12.65 -11.94 8.40
CA VAL A 273 13.78 -12.47 9.19
C VAL A 273 15.05 -12.49 8.35
N GLY A 274 15.01 -13.11 7.18
CA GLY A 274 16.17 -13.19 6.29
C GLY A 274 16.61 -11.80 5.78
N VAL A 275 15.67 -10.89 5.57
CA VAL A 275 15.97 -9.52 5.13
C VAL A 275 16.65 -8.70 6.23
N ILE A 276 16.14 -8.76 7.46
CA ILE A 276 16.68 -8.02 8.60
C ILE A 276 18.06 -8.56 8.99
N ASP A 277 18.20 -9.88 9.12
CA ASP A 277 19.47 -10.50 9.47
C ASP A 277 20.52 -10.28 8.37
N GLY A 278 20.11 -10.33 7.10
CA GLY A 278 20.97 -10.01 5.97
C GLY A 278 21.44 -8.56 5.94
N LEU A 279 20.56 -7.60 6.24
CA LEU A 279 20.94 -6.18 6.31
C LEU A 279 21.85 -5.89 7.50
N ARG A 280 21.60 -6.53 8.65
CA ARG A 280 22.46 -6.43 9.84
C ARG A 280 23.86 -6.98 9.55
N TRP A 281 23.96 -8.15 8.92
CA TRP A 281 25.23 -8.70 8.44
C TRP A 281 25.92 -7.74 7.45
N ALA A 282 25.17 -7.19 6.50
CA ALA A 282 25.72 -6.26 5.52
C ALA A 282 26.33 -5.00 6.15
N ALA A 283 25.67 -4.44 7.17
CA ALA A 283 26.08 -3.23 7.87
C ALA A 283 27.20 -3.44 8.90
N LEU A 284 27.15 -4.52 9.68
CA LEU A 284 28.10 -4.79 10.76
C LEU A 284 29.31 -5.63 10.32
N GLY A 285 29.18 -6.40 9.23
CA GLY A 285 30.27 -7.23 8.70
C GLY A 285 30.65 -8.45 9.56
N HIS A 286 29.79 -8.84 10.51
CA HIS A 286 29.98 -10.02 11.35
C HIS A 286 29.62 -11.33 10.63
N ALA A 287 29.25 -12.37 11.39
CA ALA A 287 28.94 -13.68 10.85
C ALA A 287 27.82 -13.59 9.80
N PRO A 288 28.00 -14.23 8.62
CA PRO A 288 26.94 -14.27 7.62
C PRO A 288 25.74 -15.05 8.15
N PRO A 289 24.51 -14.64 7.78
CA PRO A 289 23.31 -15.39 8.16
C PRO A 289 23.39 -16.80 7.58
N ALA A 290 22.83 -17.77 8.32
CA ALA A 290 22.78 -19.14 7.88
C ALA A 290 22.03 -19.26 6.54
N VAL A 291 22.65 -19.93 5.57
CA VAL A 291 22.13 -20.04 4.18
C VAL A 291 20.74 -20.67 4.14
N LEU A 292 20.50 -21.72 4.95
CA LEU A 292 19.24 -22.45 4.93
C LEU A 292 18.03 -21.59 5.38
N PRO A 293 18.05 -20.93 6.56
CA PRO A 293 17.02 -19.94 6.93
C PRO A 293 16.82 -18.83 5.90
N MET A 294 17.90 -18.36 5.26
CA MET A 294 17.81 -17.33 4.24
C MET A 294 17.09 -17.84 2.96
N LEU A 295 17.34 -19.08 2.56
CA LEU A 295 16.63 -19.71 1.44
C LEU A 295 15.16 -19.97 1.74
N ILE A 296 14.83 -20.36 2.97
CA ILE A 296 13.43 -20.58 3.40
C ILE A 296 12.66 -19.25 3.37
N SER A 297 13.22 -18.20 3.97
CA SER A 297 12.60 -16.86 3.96
C SER A 297 12.43 -16.30 2.55
N LEU A 298 13.41 -16.51 1.66
CA LEU A 298 13.30 -16.15 0.25
C LEU A 298 12.23 -16.98 -0.48
N GLY A 299 12.16 -18.29 -0.20
CA GLY A 299 11.10 -19.16 -0.71
C GLY A 299 9.71 -18.69 -0.28
N CYS A 300 9.51 -18.42 1.01
CA CYS A 300 8.27 -17.85 1.53
C CYS A 300 7.93 -16.50 0.88
N LEU A 301 8.91 -15.61 0.72
CA LEU A 301 8.73 -14.33 0.02
C LEU A 301 8.22 -14.54 -1.40
N THR A 302 8.84 -15.44 -2.17
CA THR A 302 8.41 -15.73 -3.54
C THR A 302 6.99 -16.28 -3.60
N LEU A 303 6.59 -17.15 -2.66
CA LEU A 303 5.23 -17.67 -2.58
C LEU A 303 4.21 -16.56 -2.27
N VAL A 304 4.51 -15.69 -1.30
CA VAL A 304 3.64 -14.57 -0.94
C VAL A 304 3.50 -13.60 -2.13
N LEU A 305 4.58 -13.33 -2.85
CA LEU A 305 4.59 -12.46 -4.03
C LEU A 305 3.73 -13.04 -5.15
N LEU A 306 3.95 -14.31 -5.52
CA LEU A 306 3.18 -14.97 -6.57
C LEU A 306 1.69 -15.06 -6.21
N GLY A 307 1.40 -15.40 -4.96
CA GLY A 307 0.03 -15.41 -4.44
C GLY A 307 -0.62 -14.03 -4.48
N GLY A 308 0.11 -12.99 -4.10
CA GLY A 308 -0.40 -11.62 -4.05
C GLY A 308 -0.70 -11.05 -5.43
N LEU A 309 0.18 -11.31 -6.38
CA LEU A 309 -0.03 -10.94 -7.78
C LEU A 309 -1.21 -11.68 -8.40
N ALA A 310 -1.32 -12.99 -8.16
CA ALA A 310 -2.44 -13.80 -8.66
C ALA A 310 -3.78 -13.32 -8.09
N TYR A 311 -3.84 -13.08 -6.77
CA TYR A 311 -5.04 -12.60 -6.09
C TYR A 311 -5.43 -11.18 -6.54
N PHE A 312 -4.48 -10.25 -6.56
CA PHE A 312 -4.72 -8.87 -6.99
C PHE A 312 -5.32 -8.82 -8.40
N ARG A 313 -4.78 -9.64 -9.32
CA ARG A 313 -5.26 -9.69 -10.70
C ARG A 313 -6.67 -10.28 -10.82
N GLN A 314 -7.01 -11.26 -9.98
CA GLN A 314 -8.37 -11.81 -9.95
C GLN A 314 -9.38 -10.75 -9.48
N VAL A 315 -9.01 -9.97 -8.46
CA VAL A 315 -9.84 -8.90 -7.91
C VAL A 315 -9.94 -7.72 -8.89
N GLU A 316 -8.85 -7.35 -9.57
CA GLU A 316 -8.81 -6.24 -10.53
C GLU A 316 -9.91 -6.34 -11.60
N ARG A 317 -10.20 -7.57 -12.08
CA ARG A 317 -11.25 -7.84 -13.07
C ARG A 317 -12.66 -7.50 -12.60
N HIS A 318 -12.91 -7.58 -11.29
CA HIS A 318 -14.22 -7.35 -10.67
C HIS A 318 -14.28 -6.03 -9.91
N LEU A 319 -13.16 -5.30 -9.84
CA LEU A 319 -13.03 -4.11 -9.01
C LEU A 319 -13.87 -2.94 -9.55
N ALA A 320 -14.01 -2.84 -10.87
CA ALA A 320 -14.79 -1.79 -11.52
C ALA A 320 -16.30 -1.88 -11.19
N ASP A 321 -16.82 -3.08 -10.90
CA ASP A 321 -18.24 -3.29 -10.60
C ASP A 321 -18.57 -3.04 -9.11
N ARG A 322 -17.55 -2.99 -8.24
CA ARG A 322 -17.72 -2.96 -6.79
C ARG A 322 -17.36 -1.62 -6.12
N ILE A 323 -16.77 -0.68 -6.85
CA ILE A 323 -16.24 0.60 -6.36
C ILE A 323 -16.98 1.77 -7.00
#